data_AF-S7WW62-F1
#
_entry.id   AF-S7WW62-F1
#
_cell.length_a   1.000
_cell.length_b   1.000
_cell.length_c   1.000
_cell.angle_alpha   90.00
_cell.angle_beta   90.00
_cell.angle_gamma   90.00
#
_symmetry.space_group_name_H-M   'P 1'
#
loop_
_entity.id
_entity.type
_entity.pdbx_description
1 polymer ?
#
loop_
_entity_poly.entity_id
_entity_poly.type
_entity_poly.pdbx_seq_one_letter_code
_entity_poly.pdbx_strand_id
1 'polypeptide(L)'
;MHSCEEAEGPDVNPDPIANPGENPKTEEKLPAVIVKIAKTSNTSSRQLRITAYSKAIITIQTADGDTTSYNSKNIQVQDMEDHYLTEKIILPEGSYQVVAFYVLDDNNDIVEATPKKNATLSENQDLSLPLAFDLQSIETEIGEEAEMEISMQVVAAEGHSPADFGFQSFALDIVTATSNKIFIAMVTDTRLMDFLSGSVEITADGEVITQELIAGINESVTLPIAESYAILLKSFNFDDFTDTLTLDQLKDYAEQPLIVEMKEAGFKCAEGDFPEVLVLTTQTDLNSWAMRCGKSTIASLIIEGDGGEDPIVDLSPLELITYVYDEIQIRNTTHLKNLHGLQNINQSVWKLTVEKNIGLETLEGLSLSDNQSLNLTIADNPSLLNLYGLEEIKKLGSVFINHNAKLINFKGLDQVQEIDYMEVTDNDAQISFEGLYNVRHIGSLEIKGIDIVNFEDFRNVETIGSLRLTYMYDLMDFTGFTGAVTSSLDLDSNNLTSLKGLRVADEMQFLTLYGNTSLRDIKELTNLKKIKRRLNIIGNTNLPTLEGLENLISVDLSSNIEIANNDWLTDYCALSKLVNEGTHPEITINNNGYNPTLEQIQGEGCKGEIEW
;
A
#
# COMPACT_ATOMS: atom_id res chain seq x y z
N MET A 1 26.72 -42.75 -50.20
CA MET A 1 25.88 -43.86 -50.70
C MET A 1 24.44 -43.50 -50.38
N HIS A 2 23.59 -43.43 -51.42
CA HIS A 2 22.11 -43.38 -51.48
C HIS A 2 21.38 -42.29 -50.66
N SER A 3 20.62 -41.32 -51.19
CA SER A 3 19.67 -41.13 -52.31
C SER A 3 18.19 -41.22 -51.90
N CYS A 4 17.45 -40.15 -52.28
CA CYS A 4 16.00 -40.04 -52.54
C CYS A 4 15.07 -40.11 -51.31
N GLU A 5 13.95 -39.37 -51.19
CA GLU A 5 13.24 -38.41 -52.05
C GLU A 5 12.18 -37.70 -51.16
N GLU A 6 11.72 -36.53 -51.60
CA GLU A 6 10.69 -35.68 -50.97
C GLU A 6 9.29 -36.30 -51.01
N ALA A 7 8.44 -35.96 -50.01
CA ALA A 7 6.99 -35.90 -50.18
C ALA A 7 6.34 -35.02 -49.09
N GLU A 8 5.64 -33.99 -49.54
CA GLU A 8 4.74 -33.12 -48.79
C GLU A 8 3.57 -33.90 -48.16
N GLY A 9 3.20 -33.55 -46.93
CA GLY A 9 2.02 -34.05 -46.23
C GLY A 9 0.83 -33.06 -46.35
N PRO A 10 -0.41 -33.55 -46.54
CA PRO A 10 -1.53 -32.72 -46.99
C PRO A 10 -2.36 -32.11 -45.85
N ASP A 11 -2.94 -30.96 -46.19
CA ASP A 11 -3.97 -30.20 -45.50
C ASP A 11 -5.32 -30.95 -45.54
N VAL A 12 -5.93 -31.22 -44.38
CA VAL A 12 -7.31 -31.71 -44.26
C VAL A 12 -7.99 -31.08 -43.04
N ASN A 13 -8.84 -30.09 -43.35
CA ASN A 13 -9.88 -29.49 -42.54
C ASN A 13 -10.96 -30.53 -42.12
N PRO A 14 -11.32 -30.66 -40.84
CA PRO A 14 -12.57 -31.29 -40.43
C PRO A 14 -13.66 -30.24 -40.16
N ASP A 15 -14.78 -30.42 -40.86
CA ASP A 15 -16.05 -29.68 -40.74
C ASP A 15 -16.49 -29.40 -39.28
N PRO A 16 -17.09 -28.22 -39.02
CA PRO A 16 -17.77 -27.97 -37.76
C PRO A 16 -19.09 -28.76 -37.69
N ILE A 17 -19.20 -29.54 -36.62
CA ILE A 17 -20.42 -30.25 -36.22
C ILE A 17 -21.53 -29.22 -35.98
N ALA A 18 -22.68 -29.46 -36.60
CA ALA A 18 -23.90 -28.68 -36.46
C ALA A 18 -24.36 -28.57 -35.00
N ASN A 19 -24.61 -27.35 -34.54
CA ASN A 19 -25.45 -27.09 -33.37
C ASN A 19 -26.80 -26.53 -33.86
N PRO A 20 -27.94 -27.15 -33.52
CA PRO A 20 -29.24 -26.72 -34.03
C PRO A 20 -29.81 -25.58 -33.19
N GLY A 21 -30.24 -24.51 -33.87
CA GLY A 21 -31.28 -23.62 -33.37
C GLY A 21 -30.80 -22.34 -32.69
N GLU A 22 -30.44 -21.35 -33.49
CA GLU A 22 -30.78 -19.96 -33.16
C GLU A 22 -31.53 -19.36 -34.34
N ASN A 23 -32.86 -19.33 -34.18
CA ASN A 23 -33.73 -18.46 -34.93
C ASN A 23 -33.27 -17.02 -34.63
N PRO A 24 -33.06 -16.12 -35.61
CA PRO A 24 -32.76 -14.73 -35.29
C PRO A 24 -34.01 -14.16 -34.63
N LYS A 25 -33.99 -14.07 -33.30
CA LYS A 25 -35.01 -13.34 -32.55
C LYS A 25 -34.93 -11.92 -33.04
N THR A 26 -35.99 -11.52 -33.74
CA THR A 26 -36.38 -10.13 -33.91
C THR A 26 -36.33 -9.52 -32.50
N GLU A 27 -35.38 -8.64 -32.23
CA GLU A 27 -35.40 -7.84 -31.00
C GLU A 27 -36.71 -7.04 -31.05
N GLU A 28 -37.69 -7.45 -30.26
CA GLU A 28 -38.80 -6.57 -29.89
C GLU A 28 -38.17 -5.37 -29.20
N LYS A 29 -38.11 -4.23 -29.90
CA LYS A 29 -37.77 -2.95 -29.27
C LYS A 29 -38.84 -2.65 -28.23
N LEU A 30 -38.51 -2.92 -26.97
CA LEU A 30 -39.34 -2.54 -25.83
C LEU A 30 -39.46 -1.01 -25.80
N PRO A 31 -40.66 -0.45 -25.60
CA PRO A 31 -40.84 0.99 -25.48
C PRO A 31 -40.06 1.55 -24.28
N ALA A 32 -39.39 2.69 -24.46
CA ALA A 32 -38.60 3.36 -23.44
C ALA A 32 -39.28 4.68 -23.03
N VAL A 33 -39.38 4.95 -21.72
CA VAL A 33 -40.04 6.15 -21.19
C VAL A 33 -39.09 6.98 -20.34
N ILE A 34 -39.16 8.30 -20.48
CA ILE A 34 -38.41 9.26 -19.68
C ILE A 34 -39.38 9.98 -18.75
N VAL A 35 -39.16 9.88 -17.45
CA VAL A 35 -40.04 10.51 -16.45
C VAL A 35 -39.49 11.88 -16.07
N LYS A 36 -40.35 12.91 -16.14
CA LYS A 36 -39.98 14.30 -15.84
C LYS A 36 -40.66 14.80 -14.57
N ILE A 37 -39.86 15.10 -13.56
CA ILE A 37 -40.33 15.30 -12.19
C ILE A 37 -40.25 16.77 -11.82
N ALA A 38 -41.40 17.45 -11.72
CA ALA A 38 -41.44 18.89 -11.47
C ALA A 38 -41.03 19.22 -10.02
N LYS A 39 -40.07 20.12 -9.86
CA LYS A 39 -39.69 20.66 -8.53
C LYS A 39 -40.75 21.65 -8.08
N THR A 40 -41.30 21.50 -6.88
CA THR A 40 -42.25 22.49 -6.33
C THR A 40 -41.51 23.73 -5.85
N SER A 41 -42.10 24.91 -6.07
CA SER A 41 -41.49 26.25 -5.97
C SER A 41 -40.83 26.64 -4.63
N ASN A 42 -40.98 25.85 -3.56
CA ASN A 42 -40.28 26.07 -2.28
C ASN A 42 -38.82 25.58 -2.27
N THR A 43 -38.34 24.88 -3.29
CA THR A 43 -36.91 24.49 -3.41
C THR A 43 -36.01 25.63 -3.92
N SER A 44 -36.59 26.73 -4.39
CA SER A 44 -35.86 27.85 -5.01
C SER A 44 -35.15 28.81 -4.03
N SER A 45 -35.16 28.54 -2.72
CA SER A 45 -34.45 29.34 -1.70
C SER A 45 -33.29 28.61 -1.02
N ARG A 46 -32.55 27.73 -1.73
CA ARG A 46 -31.19 27.35 -1.32
C ARG A 46 -30.16 27.99 -2.25
N GLN A 47 -29.64 29.12 -1.79
CA GLN A 47 -28.40 29.71 -2.30
C GLN A 47 -27.28 28.65 -2.34
N LEU A 48 -26.68 28.50 -3.52
CA LEU A 48 -25.27 28.11 -3.73
C LEU A 48 -24.80 26.87 -2.97
N ARG A 49 -25.29 25.69 -3.37
CA ARG A 49 -24.48 24.47 -3.44
C ARG A 49 -24.78 23.78 -4.77
N ILE A 50 -23.80 23.81 -5.67
CA ILE A 50 -23.82 23.01 -6.89
C ILE A 50 -23.50 21.58 -6.46
N THR A 51 -24.53 20.82 -6.08
CA THR A 51 -24.47 19.36 -6.05
C THR A 51 -25.53 18.90 -7.02
N ALA A 52 -25.10 18.49 -8.21
CA ALA A 52 -25.97 17.84 -9.17
C ALA A 52 -26.35 16.47 -8.59
N TYR A 53 -27.57 16.32 -8.09
CA TYR A 53 -28.05 15.04 -7.62
C TYR A 53 -28.14 14.09 -8.82
N SER A 54 -27.43 12.96 -8.75
CA SER A 54 -27.31 12.02 -9.87
C SER A 54 -28.12 10.73 -9.69
N LYS A 55 -28.67 10.46 -8.50
CA LYS A 55 -29.28 9.18 -8.15
C LYS A 55 -30.66 9.35 -7.49
N ALA A 56 -31.56 8.44 -7.83
CA ALA A 56 -32.87 8.31 -7.19
C ALA A 56 -33.25 6.83 -7.02
N ILE A 57 -34.16 6.56 -6.08
CA ILE A 57 -34.82 5.26 -5.92
C ILE A 57 -36.25 5.40 -6.41
N ILE A 58 -36.68 4.51 -7.31
CA ILE A 58 -38.06 4.46 -7.80
C ILE A 58 -38.69 3.08 -7.55
N THR A 59 -39.98 3.09 -7.21
CA THR A 59 -40.81 1.89 -7.15
C THR A 59 -41.99 2.01 -8.12
N ILE A 60 -42.04 1.14 -9.12
CA ILE A 60 -43.13 1.03 -10.10
C ILE A 60 -43.82 -0.33 -9.94
N GLN A 61 -45.15 -0.31 -9.93
CA GLN A 61 -46.01 -1.49 -9.90
C GLN A 61 -46.93 -1.51 -11.12
N THR A 62 -47.47 -2.68 -11.48
CA THR A 62 -48.58 -2.76 -12.44
C THR A 62 -49.84 -2.11 -11.84
N ALA A 63 -50.83 -1.79 -12.67
CA ALA A 63 -52.11 -1.26 -12.20
C ALA A 63 -52.81 -2.18 -11.18
N ASP A 64 -52.57 -3.50 -11.26
CA ASP A 64 -53.09 -4.52 -10.33
C ASP A 64 -52.26 -4.63 -9.03
N GLY A 65 -51.14 -3.89 -8.93
CA GLY A 65 -50.28 -3.84 -7.75
C GLY A 65 -49.12 -4.85 -7.75
N ASP A 66 -48.91 -5.59 -8.84
CA ASP A 66 -47.78 -6.52 -8.95
C ASP A 66 -46.44 -5.77 -9.07
N THR A 67 -45.39 -6.36 -8.50
CA THR A 67 -44.04 -5.77 -8.55
C THR A 67 -43.45 -5.84 -9.95
N THR A 68 -42.79 -4.76 -10.37
CA THR A 68 -42.01 -4.74 -11.62
C THR A 68 -40.50 -4.91 -11.35
N SER A 69 -39.69 -4.89 -12.40
CA SER A 69 -38.22 -4.81 -12.31
C SER A 69 -37.71 -3.49 -11.70
N TYR A 70 -38.57 -2.52 -11.48
CA TYR A 70 -38.29 -1.25 -10.80
C TYR A 70 -38.91 -1.25 -9.41
N ASN A 71 -38.72 -2.30 -8.62
CA ASN A 71 -39.13 -2.33 -7.21
C ASN A 71 -37.98 -1.85 -6.33
N SER A 72 -38.09 -0.63 -5.77
CA SER A 72 -37.00 0.04 -5.01
C SER A 72 -35.67 0.07 -5.76
N LYS A 73 -35.73 0.35 -7.07
CA LYS A 73 -34.56 0.31 -7.96
C LYS A 73 -33.84 1.66 -7.97
N ASN A 74 -32.51 1.62 -7.85
CA ASN A 74 -31.65 2.77 -8.08
C ASN A 74 -31.63 3.12 -9.57
N ILE A 75 -31.87 4.39 -9.89
CA ILE A 75 -31.85 4.96 -11.24
C ILE A 75 -31.04 6.24 -11.26
N GLN A 76 -30.52 6.60 -12.43
CA GLN A 76 -29.89 7.91 -12.62
C GLN A 76 -30.95 9.00 -12.85
N VAL A 77 -30.70 10.18 -12.30
CA VAL A 77 -31.50 11.39 -12.57
C VAL A 77 -30.60 12.55 -12.95
N GLN A 78 -31.04 13.35 -13.92
CA GLN A 78 -30.41 14.60 -14.29
C GLN A 78 -31.16 15.74 -13.62
N ASP A 79 -30.45 16.51 -12.80
CA ASP A 79 -30.97 17.72 -12.18
C ASP A 79 -31.06 18.86 -13.21
N MET A 80 -32.27 19.35 -13.46
CA MET A 80 -32.56 20.55 -14.23
C MET A 80 -33.06 21.66 -13.29
N GLU A 81 -33.01 22.91 -13.75
CA GLU A 81 -33.35 24.09 -12.93
C GLU A 81 -34.76 24.01 -12.31
N ASP A 82 -35.73 23.44 -13.02
CA ASP A 82 -37.14 23.35 -12.63
C ASP A 82 -37.67 21.91 -12.48
N HIS A 83 -36.90 20.87 -12.83
CA HIS A 83 -37.33 19.47 -12.77
C HIS A 83 -36.16 18.47 -12.67
N TYR A 84 -36.44 17.21 -12.35
CA TYR A 84 -35.51 16.09 -12.60
C TYR A 84 -35.92 15.33 -13.86
N LEU A 85 -34.94 14.81 -14.59
CA LEU A 85 -35.15 13.90 -15.72
C LEU A 85 -34.55 12.54 -15.41
N THR A 86 -35.33 11.46 -15.41
CA THR A 86 -34.79 10.12 -15.16
C THR A 86 -34.01 9.61 -16.37
N GLU A 87 -33.14 8.62 -16.15
CA GLU A 87 -32.75 7.72 -17.24
C GLU A 87 -33.97 6.99 -17.85
N LYS A 88 -33.78 6.38 -19.02
CA LYS A 88 -34.83 5.65 -19.73
C LYS A 88 -35.32 4.45 -18.90
N ILE A 89 -36.60 4.44 -18.58
CA ILE A 89 -37.31 3.35 -17.92
C ILE A 89 -37.90 2.45 -19.00
N ILE A 90 -37.39 1.22 -19.08
CA ILE A 90 -37.84 0.21 -20.04
C ILE A 90 -38.79 -0.76 -19.34
N LEU A 91 -40.06 -0.75 -19.73
CA LEU A 91 -41.12 -1.65 -19.25
C LEU A 91 -41.94 -2.16 -20.45
N PRO A 92 -42.55 -3.36 -20.38
CA PRO A 92 -43.49 -3.82 -21.41
C PRO A 92 -44.69 -2.87 -21.58
N GLU A 93 -45.44 -3.02 -22.67
CA GLU A 93 -46.72 -2.34 -22.82
C GLU A 93 -47.68 -2.76 -21.70
N GLY A 94 -48.40 -1.79 -21.13
CA GLY A 94 -49.31 -2.02 -20.02
C GLY A 94 -49.57 -0.80 -19.17
N SER A 95 -50.44 -0.96 -18.18
CA SER A 95 -50.80 0.09 -17.22
C SER A 95 -49.99 -0.07 -15.93
N TYR A 96 -49.38 1.02 -15.48
CA TYR A 96 -48.45 1.04 -14.34
C TYR A 96 -48.77 2.19 -13.38
N GLN A 97 -48.17 2.13 -12.20
CA GLN A 97 -48.17 3.23 -11.24
C GLN A 97 -46.82 3.37 -10.54
N VAL A 98 -46.35 4.61 -10.39
CA VAL A 98 -45.25 4.94 -9.48
C VAL A 98 -45.82 5.00 -8.07
N VAL A 99 -45.22 4.27 -7.13
CA VAL A 99 -45.71 4.15 -5.74
C VAL A 99 -44.69 4.60 -4.68
N ALA A 100 -43.43 4.79 -5.07
CA ALA A 100 -42.40 5.44 -4.27
C ALA A 100 -41.37 6.13 -5.18
N PHE A 101 -40.88 7.30 -4.78
CA PHE A 101 -39.79 8.01 -5.45
C PHE A 101 -39.00 8.85 -4.43
N TYR A 102 -37.68 8.67 -4.41
CA TYR A 102 -36.75 9.33 -3.48
C TYR A 102 -35.50 9.80 -4.23
N VAL A 103 -35.03 11.01 -3.97
CA VAL A 103 -33.75 11.53 -4.48
C VAL A 103 -32.68 11.37 -3.39
N LEU A 104 -31.49 10.93 -3.79
CA LEU A 104 -30.37 10.66 -2.90
C LEU A 104 -29.25 11.70 -3.07
N ASP A 105 -28.50 11.95 -1.99
CA ASP A 105 -27.22 12.65 -2.06
C ASP A 105 -26.03 11.69 -2.27
N ASP A 106 -24.81 12.24 -2.26
CA ASP A 106 -23.56 11.48 -2.48
C ASP A 106 -23.30 10.43 -1.40
N ASN A 107 -23.91 10.56 -0.22
CA ASN A 107 -23.80 9.59 0.89
C ASN A 107 -24.90 8.51 0.83
N ASN A 108 -25.78 8.55 -0.18
CA ASN A 108 -26.99 7.76 -0.31
C ASN A 108 -28.08 8.08 0.72
N ASP A 109 -28.06 9.27 1.32
CA ASP A 109 -29.13 9.74 2.21
C ASP A 109 -30.30 10.30 1.37
N ILE A 110 -31.54 10.05 1.82
CA ILE A 110 -32.74 10.58 1.15
C ILE A 110 -32.85 12.07 1.44
N VAL A 111 -32.69 12.90 0.41
CA VAL A 111 -32.75 14.36 0.52
C VAL A 111 -34.10 14.94 0.09
N GLU A 112 -34.77 14.31 -0.87
CA GLU A 112 -36.12 14.67 -1.32
C GLU A 112 -36.97 13.43 -1.56
N ALA A 113 -38.27 13.54 -1.35
CA ALA A 113 -39.22 12.44 -1.56
C ALA A 113 -40.55 12.95 -2.11
N THR A 114 -41.19 12.14 -2.95
CA THR A 114 -42.57 12.40 -3.39
C THR A 114 -43.55 11.89 -2.34
N PRO A 115 -44.40 12.74 -1.75
CA PRO A 115 -45.40 12.32 -0.77
C PRO A 115 -46.54 11.52 -1.41
N LYS A 116 -47.18 10.66 -0.62
CA LYS A 116 -48.41 9.98 -1.01
C LYS A 116 -49.62 10.92 -1.01
N LYS A 117 -50.64 10.58 -1.78
CA LYS A 117 -51.95 11.22 -1.76
C LYS A 117 -52.49 11.22 -0.33
N ASN A 118 -53.00 12.37 0.09
CA ASN A 118 -53.46 12.67 1.46
C ASN A 118 -52.38 12.66 2.56
N ALA A 119 -51.09 12.58 2.23
CA ALA A 119 -50.03 12.79 3.21
C ALA A 119 -49.98 14.27 3.67
N THR A 120 -49.44 14.51 4.86
CA THR A 120 -49.33 15.86 5.44
C THR A 120 -48.57 16.82 4.53
N LEU A 121 -47.52 16.33 3.87
CA LEU A 121 -46.65 17.12 2.98
C LEU A 121 -47.10 17.13 1.52
N SER A 122 -48.28 16.57 1.22
CA SER A 122 -48.81 16.55 -0.15
C SER A 122 -49.45 17.90 -0.52
N GLU A 123 -48.67 18.76 -1.19
CA GLU A 123 -49.14 20.09 -1.63
C GLU A 123 -50.08 20.00 -2.85
N ASN A 124 -49.78 19.12 -3.80
CA ASN A 124 -50.64 18.83 -4.96
C ASN A 124 -50.99 17.33 -5.05
N GLN A 125 -52.29 17.03 -4.90
CA GLN A 125 -52.81 15.66 -4.92
C GLN A 125 -52.69 14.98 -6.30
N ASP A 126 -52.74 15.76 -7.39
CA ASP A 126 -52.63 15.25 -8.75
C ASP A 126 -51.18 14.87 -9.11
N LEU A 127 -50.21 15.38 -8.35
CA LEU A 127 -48.77 15.12 -8.51
C LEU A 127 -48.21 14.20 -7.40
N SER A 128 -49.08 13.63 -6.55
CA SER A 128 -48.70 12.77 -5.43
C SER A 128 -48.90 11.28 -5.72
N LEU A 129 -48.17 10.42 -5.02
CA LEU A 129 -48.21 8.97 -5.24
C LEU A 129 -49.48 8.32 -4.67
N PRO A 130 -50.04 7.27 -5.30
CA PRO A 130 -49.57 6.65 -6.52
C PRO A 130 -49.97 7.44 -7.78
N LEU A 131 -49.06 7.47 -8.76
CA LEU A 131 -49.25 8.12 -10.06
C LEU A 131 -49.33 7.07 -11.16
N ALA A 132 -50.51 6.95 -11.76
CA ALA A 132 -50.77 5.97 -12.80
C ALA A 132 -50.38 6.50 -14.20
N PHE A 133 -49.92 5.59 -15.06
CA PHE A 133 -49.56 5.88 -16.45
C PHE A 133 -49.71 4.63 -17.32
N ASP A 134 -50.00 4.82 -18.61
CA ASP A 134 -50.21 3.75 -19.59
C ASP A 134 -49.10 3.78 -20.65
N LEU A 135 -48.44 2.64 -20.85
CA LEU A 135 -47.42 2.46 -21.89
C LEU A 135 -48.01 1.76 -23.10
N GLN A 136 -47.95 2.42 -24.26
CA GLN A 136 -48.34 1.88 -25.56
C GLN A 136 -47.20 2.11 -26.56
N SER A 137 -46.99 1.19 -27.51
CA SER A 137 -46.10 1.45 -28.65
C SER A 137 -46.66 2.60 -29.49
N ILE A 138 -45.77 3.54 -29.83
CA ILE A 138 -46.08 4.63 -30.75
C ILE A 138 -45.16 4.44 -31.96
N GLU A 139 -45.74 4.19 -33.13
CA GLU A 139 -45.02 4.25 -34.41
C GLU A 139 -44.86 5.72 -34.81
N THR A 140 -43.65 6.27 -34.66
CA THR A 140 -43.30 7.60 -35.18
C THR A 140 -42.65 7.47 -36.55
N GLU A 141 -43.08 8.26 -37.54
CA GLU A 141 -42.61 8.13 -38.93
C GLU A 141 -41.15 8.51 -39.20
N ILE A 142 -40.39 9.05 -38.23
CA ILE A 142 -38.96 9.35 -38.43
C ILE A 142 -38.18 9.26 -37.11
N GLY A 143 -37.76 8.06 -36.71
CA GLY A 143 -36.60 7.83 -35.81
C GLY A 143 -36.57 8.44 -34.40
N GLU A 144 -37.54 9.24 -33.98
CA GLU A 144 -37.63 9.80 -32.62
C GLU A 144 -38.48 8.87 -31.73
N GLU A 145 -37.87 8.31 -30.67
CA GLU A 145 -38.56 7.46 -29.71
C GLU A 145 -39.66 8.26 -28.99
N ALA A 146 -40.83 7.66 -28.79
CA ALA A 146 -41.94 8.35 -28.14
C ALA A 146 -41.68 8.54 -26.64
N GLU A 147 -41.57 9.80 -26.22
CA GLU A 147 -41.35 10.19 -24.83
C GLU A 147 -42.69 10.43 -24.12
N MET A 148 -43.02 9.60 -23.12
CA MET A 148 -44.18 9.81 -22.26
C MET A 148 -43.76 10.58 -21.00
N GLU A 149 -44.30 11.78 -20.80
CA GLU A 149 -43.99 12.63 -19.64
C GLU A 149 -44.94 12.34 -18.47
N ILE A 150 -44.38 11.98 -17.30
CA ILE A 150 -45.14 11.84 -16.03
C ILE A 150 -44.62 12.87 -15.04
N SER A 151 -45.48 13.80 -14.62
CA SER A 151 -45.13 14.82 -13.62
C SER A 151 -45.48 14.36 -12.20
N MET A 152 -44.53 14.53 -11.28
CA MET A 152 -44.73 14.33 -9.84
C MET A 152 -44.07 15.46 -9.04
N GLN A 153 -44.54 15.70 -7.82
CA GLN A 153 -43.96 16.69 -6.91
C GLN A 153 -42.84 16.07 -6.05
N VAL A 154 -41.92 16.88 -5.55
CA VAL A 154 -40.89 16.44 -4.61
C VAL A 154 -40.77 17.44 -3.46
N VAL A 155 -40.63 16.92 -2.24
CA VAL A 155 -40.52 17.72 -1.02
C VAL A 155 -39.26 17.30 -0.28
N ALA A 156 -38.53 18.28 0.29
CA ALA A 156 -37.32 18.02 1.07
C ALA A 156 -37.61 17.11 2.27
N ALA A 157 -36.78 16.10 2.47
CA ALA A 157 -36.91 15.13 3.56
C ALA A 157 -36.33 15.65 4.89
N GLU A 158 -35.48 16.68 4.85
CA GLU A 158 -34.83 17.25 6.03
C GLU A 158 -35.86 17.72 7.07
N GLY A 159 -35.73 17.22 8.30
CA GLY A 159 -36.62 17.59 9.42
C GLY A 159 -38.00 16.90 9.41
N HIS A 160 -38.25 15.99 8.47
CA HIS A 160 -39.51 15.27 8.35
C HIS A 160 -39.33 13.75 8.54
N SER A 161 -40.36 13.10 9.07
CA SER A 161 -40.39 11.64 9.22
C SER A 161 -41.04 10.97 8.00
N PRO A 162 -40.77 9.67 7.72
CA PRO A 162 -41.45 8.96 6.64
C PRO A 162 -42.98 8.98 6.74
N ALA A 163 -43.53 9.08 7.96
CA ALA A 163 -44.96 9.20 8.21
C ALA A 163 -45.55 10.52 7.68
N ASP A 164 -44.79 11.62 7.67
CA ASP A 164 -45.23 12.93 7.14
C ASP A 164 -45.45 12.89 5.62
N PHE A 165 -44.75 11.98 4.93
CA PHE A 165 -44.90 11.66 3.51
C PHE A 165 -45.94 10.56 3.24
N GLY A 166 -46.55 9.99 4.28
CA GLY A 166 -47.56 8.92 4.18
C GLY A 166 -46.97 7.50 4.05
N PHE A 167 -45.68 7.30 4.35
CA PHE A 167 -45.06 5.97 4.42
C PHE A 167 -45.18 5.38 5.84
N GLN A 168 -45.31 4.06 5.92
CA GLN A 168 -45.24 3.38 7.22
C GLN A 168 -43.77 3.27 7.63
N SER A 169 -43.44 3.78 8.81
CA SER A 169 -42.14 3.57 9.45
C SER A 169 -42.27 2.52 10.53
N PHE A 170 -41.42 1.49 10.48
CA PHE A 170 -41.08 0.65 11.63
C PHE A 170 -39.63 0.94 12.00
N ALA A 171 -39.34 1.06 13.30
CA ALA A 171 -37.96 1.04 13.75
C ALA A 171 -37.48 -0.41 13.67
N LEU A 172 -36.68 -0.72 12.66
CA LEU A 172 -35.94 -1.96 12.60
C LEU A 172 -34.53 -1.60 13.06
N ASP A 173 -34.14 -2.04 14.25
CA ASP A 173 -32.74 -2.16 14.60
C ASP A 173 -32.17 -3.27 13.72
N ILE A 174 -31.84 -2.91 12.48
CA ILE A 174 -30.97 -3.73 11.67
C ILE A 174 -29.63 -3.65 12.38
N VAL A 175 -29.32 -4.65 13.20
CA VAL A 175 -27.93 -4.92 13.60
C VAL A 175 -27.23 -5.31 12.30
N THR A 176 -26.83 -4.31 11.52
CA THR A 176 -25.96 -4.50 10.38
C THR A 176 -24.70 -5.12 10.94
N ALA A 177 -24.33 -6.29 10.42
CA ALA A 177 -23.15 -7.07 10.79
C ALA A 177 -21.80 -6.34 10.57
N THR A 178 -21.83 -5.03 10.33
CA THR A 178 -20.68 -4.16 10.28
C THR A 178 -20.33 -3.74 11.71
N SER A 179 -19.37 -4.48 12.27
CA SER A 179 -18.65 -4.30 13.54
C SER A 179 -19.27 -4.83 14.84
N ASN A 180 -19.55 -6.14 14.92
CA ASN A 180 -19.51 -6.86 16.21
C ASN A 180 -18.06 -7.01 16.69
N LYS A 181 -17.37 -5.88 16.82
CA LYS A 181 -16.04 -5.81 17.40
C LYS A 181 -16.17 -5.24 18.80
N ILE A 182 -15.32 -5.69 19.69
CA ILE A 182 -15.22 -5.17 21.04
C ILE A 182 -13.81 -4.71 21.33
N PHE A 183 -13.68 -3.78 22.26
CA PHE A 183 -12.40 -3.37 22.79
C PHE A 183 -12.10 -4.16 24.06
N ILE A 184 -10.93 -4.78 24.16
CA ILE A 184 -10.51 -5.61 25.30
C ILE A 184 -9.13 -5.18 25.79
N ALA A 185 -8.93 -5.15 27.10
CA ALA A 185 -7.63 -4.92 27.73
C ALA A 185 -7.45 -5.76 28.99
N MET A 186 -6.23 -6.23 29.24
CA MET A 186 -5.82 -6.85 30.49
C MET A 186 -4.93 -5.87 31.27
N VAL A 187 -5.13 -5.78 32.59
CA VAL A 187 -4.33 -4.90 33.46
C VAL A 187 -3.94 -5.61 34.77
N THR A 188 -2.83 -5.21 35.38
CA THR A 188 -2.47 -5.65 36.75
C THR A 188 -3.24 -4.89 37.83
N ASP A 189 -3.54 -3.61 37.58
CA ASP A 189 -4.29 -2.73 38.48
C ASP A 189 -5.12 -1.75 37.65
N THR A 190 -6.44 -1.80 37.82
CA THR A 190 -7.42 -0.96 37.09
C THR A 190 -7.31 0.54 37.37
N ARG A 191 -6.56 0.95 38.40
CA ARG A 191 -6.33 2.37 38.73
C ARG A 191 -5.07 2.92 38.09
N LEU A 192 -4.05 2.07 37.94
CA LEU A 192 -2.80 2.44 37.29
C LEU A 192 -2.87 2.23 35.77
N MET A 193 -3.81 1.39 35.31
CA MET A 193 -3.92 0.98 33.90
C MET A 193 -2.58 0.44 33.39
N ASP A 194 -1.94 -0.37 34.24
CA ASP A 194 -0.70 -1.06 33.92
C ASP A 194 -1.06 -2.29 33.07
N PHE A 195 -1.02 -2.08 31.74
CA PHE A 195 -1.54 -3.01 30.75
C PHE A 195 -0.63 -4.24 30.58
N LEU A 196 -1.27 -5.38 30.32
CA LEU A 196 -0.65 -6.67 30.08
C LEU A 196 -0.86 -7.12 28.64
N SER A 197 0.14 -7.81 28.08
CA SER A 197 -0.01 -8.58 26.83
C SER A 197 -0.51 -10.00 27.12
N GLY A 198 -0.94 -10.72 26.08
CA GLY A 198 -1.34 -12.11 26.17
C GLY A 198 -2.28 -12.49 25.02
N SER A 199 -3.25 -13.38 25.25
CA SER A 199 -4.19 -13.81 24.21
C SER A 199 -5.63 -13.88 24.71
N VAL A 200 -6.56 -13.75 23.77
CA VAL A 200 -7.98 -14.01 23.97
C VAL A 200 -8.44 -15.14 23.06
N GLU A 201 -9.20 -16.06 23.62
CA GLU A 201 -9.97 -17.06 22.91
C GLU A 201 -11.45 -16.77 23.11
N ILE A 202 -12.17 -16.49 22.02
CA ILE A 202 -13.60 -16.20 22.01
C ILE A 202 -14.30 -17.34 21.28
N THR A 203 -15.14 -18.08 21.99
CA THR A 203 -15.99 -19.11 21.39
C THR A 203 -17.40 -18.57 21.17
N ALA A 204 -17.86 -18.56 19.93
CA ALA A 204 -19.17 -18.07 19.52
C ALA A 204 -19.72 -18.92 18.36
N ASP A 205 -20.98 -19.33 18.46
CA ASP A 205 -21.66 -20.19 17.45
C ASP A 205 -20.88 -21.48 17.06
N GLY A 206 -20.10 -22.02 18.01
CA GLY A 206 -19.28 -23.22 17.79
C GLY A 206 -17.94 -22.95 17.06
N GLU A 207 -17.66 -21.70 16.68
CA GLU A 207 -16.35 -21.26 16.20
C GLU A 207 -15.49 -20.78 17.37
N VAL A 208 -14.20 -21.10 17.32
CA VAL A 208 -13.19 -20.64 18.28
C VAL A 208 -12.30 -19.64 17.57
N ILE A 209 -12.26 -18.43 18.10
CA ILE A 209 -11.51 -17.32 17.56
C ILE A 209 -10.40 -16.98 18.54
N THR A 210 -9.15 -17.13 18.12
CA THR A 210 -7.98 -16.77 18.93
C THR A 210 -7.32 -15.52 18.39
N GLN A 211 -7.02 -14.58 19.28
CA GLN A 211 -6.34 -13.34 18.95
C GLN A 211 -5.29 -13.01 20.01
N GLU A 212 -4.10 -12.62 19.56
CA GLU A 212 -3.06 -12.04 20.43
C GLU A 212 -3.43 -10.60 20.81
N LEU A 213 -3.13 -10.23 22.04
CA LEU A 213 -3.40 -8.95 22.65
C LEU A 213 -2.08 -8.26 23.03
N ILE A 214 -1.94 -7.02 22.60
CA ILE A 214 -0.81 -6.15 22.98
C ILE A 214 -1.09 -5.53 24.34
N ALA A 215 -0.05 -5.02 25.03
CA ALA A 215 -0.21 -4.24 26.24
C ALA A 215 -0.91 -2.90 25.94
N GLY A 216 -2.24 -2.88 26.05
CA GLY A 216 -3.08 -1.74 25.73
C GLY A 216 -4.54 -2.14 25.52
N ILE A 217 -5.31 -1.23 24.89
CA ILE A 217 -6.68 -1.52 24.46
C ILE A 217 -6.62 -2.08 23.04
N ASN A 218 -7.11 -3.30 22.87
CA ASN A 218 -7.10 -4.04 21.62
C ASN A 218 -8.51 -4.07 21.03
N GLU A 219 -8.62 -3.85 19.72
CA GLU A 219 -9.86 -4.11 18.98
C GLU A 219 -9.92 -5.60 18.61
N SER A 220 -11.05 -6.26 18.87
CA SER A 220 -11.22 -7.66 18.48
C SER A 220 -11.38 -7.80 16.97
N VAL A 221 -11.06 -8.99 16.44
CA VAL A 221 -11.58 -9.39 15.12
C VAL A 221 -13.11 -9.35 15.11
N THR A 222 -13.72 -9.26 13.92
CA THR A 222 -15.18 -9.26 13.78
C THR A 222 -15.74 -10.59 14.28
N LEU A 223 -16.61 -10.53 15.28
CA LEU A 223 -17.20 -11.72 15.90
C LEU A 223 -18.48 -12.14 15.17
N PRO A 224 -18.75 -13.45 15.01
CA PRO A 224 -20.01 -13.93 14.47
C PRO A 224 -21.16 -13.56 15.38
N ILE A 225 -22.38 -13.49 14.84
CA ILE A 225 -23.59 -13.23 15.64
C ILE A 225 -23.94 -14.52 16.39
N ALA A 226 -23.87 -14.49 17.72
CA ALA A 226 -24.20 -15.61 18.59
C ALA A 226 -25.02 -15.14 19.81
N GLU A 227 -25.79 -16.05 20.42
CA GLU A 227 -26.53 -15.74 21.66
C GLU A 227 -25.60 -15.59 22.87
N SER A 228 -24.43 -16.25 22.83
CA SER A 228 -23.43 -16.24 23.90
C SER A 228 -22.01 -16.29 23.35
N TYR A 229 -21.11 -15.59 24.02
CA TYR A 229 -19.68 -15.51 23.72
C TYR A 229 -18.89 -15.95 24.95
N ALA A 230 -18.23 -17.09 24.89
CA ALA A 230 -17.35 -17.53 25.97
C ALA A 230 -15.95 -16.94 25.73
N ILE A 231 -15.45 -16.17 26.70
CA ILE A 231 -14.17 -15.48 26.64
C ILE A 231 -13.20 -16.19 27.57
N LEU A 232 -12.00 -16.47 27.07
CA LEU A 232 -10.86 -16.96 27.83
C LEU A 232 -9.67 -16.03 27.57
N LEU A 233 -9.27 -15.27 28.58
CA LEU A 233 -8.10 -14.42 28.55
C LEU A 233 -6.94 -15.11 29.25
N LYS A 234 -5.78 -15.08 28.60
CA LYS A 234 -4.52 -15.63 29.11
C LYS A 234 -3.45 -14.57 29.05
N SER A 235 -2.69 -14.46 30.13
CA SER A 235 -1.48 -13.63 30.18
C SER A 235 -0.42 -14.37 30.98
N PHE A 236 0.85 -14.26 30.59
CA PHE A 236 1.92 -14.97 31.24
C PHE A 236 2.06 -14.56 32.73
N ASN A 237 2.23 -15.54 33.62
CA ASN A 237 2.21 -15.37 35.09
C ASN A 237 0.87 -14.93 35.72
N PHE A 238 -0.24 -14.97 34.98
CA PHE A 238 -1.57 -14.69 35.52
C PHE A 238 -2.48 -15.92 35.43
N ASP A 239 -3.43 -16.02 36.35
CA ASP A 239 -4.49 -17.02 36.26
C ASP A 239 -5.38 -16.74 35.04
N ASP A 240 -5.75 -17.78 34.29
CA ASP A 240 -6.71 -17.70 33.19
C ASP A 240 -8.01 -17.02 33.67
N PHE A 241 -8.45 -15.98 32.96
CA PHE A 241 -9.74 -15.35 33.20
C PHE A 241 -10.76 -15.92 32.22
N THR A 242 -11.93 -16.29 32.74
CA THR A 242 -13.05 -16.76 31.90
C THR A 242 -14.31 -15.99 32.22
N ASP A 243 -15.06 -15.64 31.18
CA ASP A 243 -16.39 -15.04 31.31
C ASP A 243 -17.31 -15.48 30.15
N THR A 244 -18.60 -15.23 30.26
CA THR A 244 -19.56 -15.47 29.19
C THR A 244 -20.46 -14.24 29.02
N LEU A 245 -20.38 -13.62 27.85
CA LEU A 245 -21.16 -12.44 27.49
C LEU A 245 -22.35 -12.83 26.61
N THR A 246 -23.47 -12.14 26.81
CA THR A 246 -24.59 -12.14 25.85
C THR A 246 -24.33 -11.12 24.74
N LEU A 247 -25.05 -11.24 23.62
CA LEU A 247 -24.96 -10.26 22.52
C LEU A 247 -25.19 -8.81 22.98
N ASP A 248 -26.12 -8.59 23.91
CA ASP A 248 -26.42 -7.23 24.40
C ASP A 248 -25.28 -6.68 25.27
N GLN A 249 -24.67 -7.50 26.13
CA GLN A 249 -23.49 -7.09 26.90
C GLN A 249 -22.27 -6.87 25.99
N LEU A 250 -22.15 -7.66 24.92
CA LEU A 250 -21.06 -7.52 23.95
C LEU A 250 -21.11 -6.15 23.24
N LYS A 251 -22.31 -5.62 22.96
CA LYS A 251 -22.49 -4.29 22.36
C LYS A 251 -21.99 -3.16 23.25
N ASP A 252 -22.12 -3.28 24.57
CA ASP A 252 -21.59 -2.27 25.50
C ASP A 252 -20.07 -2.11 25.34
N TYR A 253 -19.39 -3.21 24.99
CA TYR A 253 -17.93 -3.22 24.81
C TYR A 253 -17.45 -2.73 23.43
N ALA A 254 -18.36 -2.35 22.53
CA ALA A 254 -18.01 -1.66 21.30
C ALA A 254 -17.62 -0.19 21.54
N GLU A 255 -18.13 0.42 22.61
CA GLU A 255 -17.89 1.84 22.95
C GLU A 255 -17.05 2.00 24.23
N GLN A 256 -17.08 1.01 25.14
CA GLN A 256 -16.31 1.02 26.38
C GLN A 256 -15.47 -0.25 26.48
N PRO A 257 -14.14 -0.22 26.63
CA PRO A 257 -13.36 -1.44 26.63
C PRO A 257 -13.69 -2.36 27.81
N LEU A 258 -13.75 -3.67 27.56
CA LEU A 258 -13.70 -4.70 28.58
C LEU A 258 -12.29 -4.70 29.20
N ILE A 259 -12.15 -4.07 30.36
CA ILE A 259 -10.88 -4.03 31.11
C ILE A 259 -10.94 -5.10 32.21
N VAL A 260 -10.04 -6.07 32.14
CA VAL A 260 -9.95 -7.18 33.09
C VAL A 260 -8.70 -7.04 33.96
N GLU A 261 -8.89 -6.95 35.28
CA GLU A 261 -7.79 -7.02 36.25
C GLU A 261 -7.36 -8.49 36.43
N MET A 262 -6.19 -8.84 35.92
CA MET A 262 -5.66 -10.20 35.96
C MET A 262 -5.06 -10.51 37.33
N LYS A 263 -5.31 -11.71 37.85
CA LYS A 263 -4.74 -12.15 39.13
C LYS A 263 -3.42 -12.84 38.90
N GLU A 264 -2.35 -12.35 39.53
CA GLU A 264 -1.05 -13.03 39.48
C GLU A 264 -1.20 -14.47 39.95
N ALA A 265 -0.76 -15.40 39.10
CA ALA A 265 -0.67 -16.81 39.46
C ALA A 265 0.34 -16.92 40.62
N GLY A 266 0.08 -17.83 41.56
CA GLY A 266 0.96 -18.09 42.70
C GLY A 266 2.29 -18.73 42.29
N PHE A 267 3.14 -17.97 41.62
CA PHE A 267 4.38 -18.43 41.01
C PHE A 267 5.57 -18.24 41.96
N LYS A 268 6.43 -19.26 42.07
CA LYS A 268 7.70 -19.19 42.79
C LYS A 268 8.84 -19.33 41.81
N CYS A 269 9.69 -18.31 41.80
CA CYS A 269 10.89 -18.25 40.98
C CYS A 269 11.78 -19.47 41.17
N ALA A 270 12.13 -20.12 40.06
CA ALA A 270 13.18 -21.11 40.03
C ALA A 270 14.53 -20.35 40.03
N GLU A 271 15.20 -20.25 41.17
CA GLU A 271 16.56 -19.69 41.23
C GLU A 271 17.46 -20.35 40.15
N GLY A 272 18.30 -19.56 39.46
CA GLY A 272 19.20 -20.08 38.44
C GLY A 272 20.14 -19.02 37.84
N ASP A 273 21.22 -19.49 37.21
CA ASP A 273 22.18 -18.66 36.47
C ASP A 273 21.60 -18.21 35.13
N PHE A 274 21.94 -16.98 34.71
CA PHE A 274 21.58 -16.44 33.40
C PHE A 274 22.72 -16.66 32.42
N PRO A 275 22.46 -17.27 31.26
CA PRO A 275 23.50 -17.44 30.26
C PRO A 275 23.86 -16.09 29.65
N GLU A 276 25.12 -15.93 29.23
CA GLU A 276 25.51 -14.79 28.40
C GLU A 276 24.76 -14.80 27.06
N VAL A 277 24.53 -15.98 26.48
CA VAL A 277 23.74 -16.16 25.26
C VAL A 277 22.49 -16.98 25.58
N LEU A 278 21.32 -16.36 25.47
CA LEU A 278 20.04 -17.03 25.65
C LEU A 278 19.52 -17.50 24.28
N VAL A 279 19.36 -18.82 24.11
CA VAL A 279 18.78 -19.41 22.90
C VAL A 279 17.43 -20.05 23.26
N LEU A 280 16.39 -19.67 22.54
CA LEU A 280 15.01 -20.13 22.74
C LEU A 280 14.48 -20.70 21.43
N THR A 281 14.12 -21.98 21.45
CA THR A 281 13.75 -22.71 20.22
C THR A 281 12.28 -23.14 20.13
N THR A 282 11.58 -23.21 21.26
CA THR A 282 10.19 -23.63 21.35
C THR A 282 9.41 -22.76 22.34
N GLN A 283 8.08 -22.75 22.27
CA GLN A 283 7.27 -22.03 23.25
C GLN A 283 7.47 -22.61 24.67
N THR A 284 7.65 -23.93 24.79
CA THR A 284 7.95 -24.58 26.08
C THR A 284 9.28 -24.09 26.66
N ASP A 285 10.33 -23.96 25.85
CA ASP A 285 11.63 -23.42 26.29
C ASP A 285 11.50 -21.99 26.79
N LEU A 286 10.77 -21.16 26.05
CA LEU A 286 10.52 -19.75 26.35
C LEU A 286 9.75 -19.59 27.67
N ASN A 287 8.65 -20.32 27.82
CA ASN A 287 7.86 -20.36 29.07
C ASN A 287 8.71 -20.85 30.25
N SER A 288 9.56 -21.84 30.03
CA SER A 288 10.46 -22.40 31.05
C SER A 288 11.57 -21.45 31.46
N TRP A 289 12.04 -20.60 30.55
CA TRP A 289 13.04 -19.58 30.86
C TRP A 289 12.45 -18.51 31.78
N ALA A 290 11.26 -18.02 31.46
CA ALA A 290 10.60 -16.94 32.19
C ALA A 290 10.31 -17.30 33.67
N MET A 291 10.18 -18.59 33.96
CA MET A 291 10.07 -19.14 35.32
C MET A 291 11.30 -18.88 36.24
N ARG A 292 12.43 -18.41 35.69
CA ARG A 292 13.65 -18.17 36.48
C ARG A 292 13.67 -16.83 37.23
N CYS A 293 12.75 -15.90 36.90
CA CYS A 293 12.51 -14.58 37.53
C CYS A 293 13.69 -13.64 37.82
N GLY A 294 14.93 -13.96 37.49
CA GLY A 294 16.03 -13.05 37.78
C GLY A 294 16.08 -11.92 36.75
N LYS A 295 16.40 -10.71 37.22
CA LYS A 295 16.84 -9.63 36.34
C LYS A 295 18.08 -10.11 35.61
N SER A 296 17.94 -10.35 34.31
CA SER A 296 19.02 -10.89 33.49
C SER A 296 19.59 -9.79 32.62
N THR A 297 20.90 -9.57 32.76
CA THR A 297 21.70 -8.97 31.72
C THR A 297 22.13 -10.11 30.81
N ILE A 298 21.61 -10.12 29.58
CA ILE A 298 21.98 -11.10 28.57
C ILE A 298 22.88 -10.39 27.56
N ALA A 299 23.93 -11.06 27.07
CA ALA A 299 24.73 -10.52 25.98
C ALA A 299 23.95 -10.60 24.67
N SER A 300 23.49 -11.80 24.34
CA SER A 300 22.76 -12.08 23.10
C SER A 300 21.46 -12.85 23.35
N LEU A 301 20.36 -12.37 22.77
CA LEU A 301 19.06 -13.05 22.75
C LEU A 301 18.84 -13.65 21.36
N ILE A 302 18.68 -14.97 21.28
CA ILE A 302 18.44 -15.71 20.05
C ILE A 302 17.11 -16.45 20.17
N ILE A 303 16.13 -16.03 19.39
CA ILE A 303 14.82 -16.66 19.25
C ILE A 303 14.83 -17.37 17.89
N GLU A 304 14.81 -18.70 17.89
CA GLU A 304 14.93 -19.51 16.69
C GLU A 304 13.85 -20.59 16.65
N GLY A 305 12.74 -20.33 15.96
CA GLY A 305 11.67 -21.33 15.82
C GLY A 305 12.07 -22.43 14.82
N ASP A 306 11.78 -23.69 15.10
CA ASP A 306 12.02 -24.80 14.17
C ASP A 306 10.79 -25.19 13.33
N GLY A 307 9.64 -24.56 13.59
CA GLY A 307 8.37 -24.86 12.93
C GLY A 307 7.82 -26.27 13.23
N GLY A 308 8.29 -26.91 14.31
CA GLY A 308 7.84 -28.21 14.78
C GLY A 308 6.49 -28.16 15.50
N GLU A 309 6.23 -29.19 16.33
CA GLU A 309 4.98 -29.34 17.09
C GLU A 309 4.80 -28.32 18.23
N ASP A 310 5.84 -27.55 18.56
CA ASP A 310 5.83 -26.52 19.62
C ASP A 310 6.41 -25.18 19.13
N PRO A 311 5.76 -24.54 18.13
CA PRO A 311 6.26 -23.30 17.54
C PRO A 311 6.17 -22.15 18.54
N ILE A 312 7.13 -21.22 18.47
CA ILE A 312 7.06 -19.95 19.21
C ILE A 312 5.96 -19.08 18.59
N VAL A 313 4.97 -18.72 19.40
CA VAL A 313 3.81 -17.92 19.02
C VAL A 313 3.66 -16.66 19.87
N ASP A 314 4.20 -16.69 21.10
CA ASP A 314 4.04 -15.63 22.10
C ASP A 314 5.38 -15.33 22.79
N LEU A 315 5.82 -14.07 22.76
CA LEU A 315 7.03 -13.61 23.44
C LEU A 315 6.74 -12.91 24.77
N SER A 316 5.48 -12.79 25.22
CA SER A 316 5.11 -12.19 26.52
C SER A 316 5.90 -12.74 27.72
N PRO A 317 6.36 -14.01 27.75
CA PRO A 317 7.20 -14.47 28.86
C PRO A 317 8.59 -13.81 28.91
N LEU A 318 9.01 -13.11 27.85
CA LEU A 318 10.26 -12.35 27.78
C LEU A 318 10.16 -10.92 28.32
N GLU A 319 8.99 -10.47 28.78
CA GLU A 319 8.78 -9.11 29.29
C GLU A 319 9.69 -8.75 30.47
N LEU A 320 10.23 -9.74 31.17
CA LEU A 320 11.18 -9.53 32.27
C LEU A 320 12.60 -9.19 31.80
N ILE A 321 12.92 -9.39 30.51
CA ILE A 321 14.20 -9.00 29.92
C ILE A 321 14.21 -7.49 29.70
N THR A 322 15.18 -6.83 30.31
CA THR A 322 15.36 -5.37 30.21
C THR A 322 16.71 -4.97 29.61
N TYR A 323 17.65 -5.91 29.50
CA TYR A 323 19.03 -5.60 29.11
C TYR A 323 19.62 -6.68 28.21
N VAL A 324 19.78 -6.33 26.93
CA VAL A 324 20.55 -7.06 25.91
C VAL A 324 21.56 -6.07 25.34
N TYR A 325 22.86 -6.41 25.30
CA TYR A 325 23.89 -5.43 24.91
C TYR A 325 24.65 -5.75 23.63
N ASP A 326 24.68 -7.01 23.18
CA ASP A 326 25.38 -7.40 21.95
C ASP A 326 24.37 -7.51 20.80
N GLU A 327 23.58 -8.58 20.76
CA GLU A 327 22.66 -8.80 19.64
C GLU A 327 21.31 -9.41 20.02
N ILE A 328 20.31 -9.07 19.23
CA ILE A 328 19.02 -9.76 19.20
C ILE A 328 18.89 -10.43 17.83
N GLN A 329 18.70 -11.75 17.82
CA GLN A 329 18.41 -12.53 16.63
C GLN A 329 17.03 -13.17 16.76
N ILE A 330 16.17 -12.94 15.76
CA ILE A 330 14.83 -13.55 15.67
C ILE A 330 14.76 -14.20 14.30
N ARG A 331 14.78 -15.52 14.27
CA ARG A 331 14.85 -16.25 13.00
C ARG A 331 14.01 -17.51 12.93
N ASN A 332 13.62 -17.87 11.71
CA ASN A 332 12.89 -19.10 11.42
C ASN A 332 11.57 -19.26 12.21
N THR A 333 10.99 -18.17 12.74
CA THR A 333 9.71 -18.27 13.48
C THR A 333 8.54 -18.30 12.50
N THR A 334 7.78 -19.40 12.51
CA THR A 334 6.75 -19.65 11.47
C THR A 334 5.37 -19.10 11.80
N HIS A 335 5.06 -18.94 13.09
CA HIS A 335 3.74 -18.53 13.57
C HIS A 335 3.77 -17.20 14.33
N LEU A 336 4.95 -16.65 14.61
CA LEU A 336 5.11 -15.38 15.29
C LEU A 336 4.72 -14.23 14.34
N LYS A 337 3.78 -13.38 14.76
CA LYS A 337 3.23 -12.28 13.94
C LYS A 337 3.82 -10.90 14.25
N ASN A 338 4.28 -10.71 15.47
CA ASN A 338 4.83 -9.46 16.00
C ASN A 338 5.88 -9.78 17.08
N LEU A 339 6.46 -8.76 17.69
CA LEU A 339 7.51 -8.90 18.71
C LEU A 339 7.04 -8.44 20.11
N HIS A 340 5.73 -8.39 20.36
CA HIS A 340 5.19 -8.05 21.68
C HIS A 340 5.67 -9.06 22.71
N GLY A 341 6.19 -8.55 23.82
CA GLY A 341 6.98 -9.28 24.81
C GLY A 341 8.41 -8.75 24.94
N LEU A 342 8.94 -8.06 23.92
CA LEU A 342 10.29 -7.49 23.92
C LEU A 342 10.34 -5.99 24.29
N GLN A 343 9.20 -5.38 24.63
CA GLN A 343 9.07 -3.91 24.76
C GLN A 343 9.92 -3.32 25.89
N ASN A 344 10.27 -4.15 26.87
CA ASN A 344 11.07 -3.73 28.01
C ASN A 344 12.58 -3.72 27.71
N ILE A 345 13.00 -4.23 26.55
CA ILE A 345 14.35 -4.09 26.02
C ILE A 345 14.47 -2.68 25.40
N ASN A 346 14.75 -1.70 26.25
CA ASN A 346 14.79 -0.29 25.86
C ASN A 346 16.20 0.32 25.85
N GLN A 347 17.23 -0.52 25.78
CA GLN A 347 18.63 -0.11 25.76
C GLN A 347 19.23 -0.23 24.35
N SER A 348 20.42 0.33 24.18
CA SER A 348 21.18 0.23 22.93
C SER A 348 21.67 -1.20 22.72
N VAL A 349 21.39 -1.75 21.55
CA VAL A 349 21.85 -3.08 21.10
C VAL A 349 22.78 -2.84 19.91
N TRP A 350 23.88 -3.60 19.82
CA TRP A 350 24.83 -3.42 18.71
C TRP A 350 24.29 -3.96 17.39
N LYS A 351 23.52 -5.05 17.43
CA LYS A 351 23.00 -5.71 16.23
C LYS A 351 21.59 -6.29 16.42
N LEU A 352 20.71 -6.03 15.46
CA LEU A 352 19.39 -6.66 15.34
C LEU A 352 19.33 -7.45 14.03
N THR A 353 19.02 -8.74 14.13
CA THR A 353 18.79 -9.62 12.97
C THR A 353 17.39 -10.23 13.06
N VAL A 354 16.54 -9.95 12.08
CA VAL A 354 15.21 -10.52 11.93
C VAL A 354 15.16 -11.20 10.56
N GLU A 355 15.24 -12.53 10.54
CA GLU A 355 15.32 -13.25 9.27
C GLU A 355 14.46 -14.51 9.17
N LYS A 356 13.90 -14.79 8.00
CA LYS A 356 13.15 -16.04 7.72
C LYS A 356 11.94 -16.25 8.62
N ASN A 357 11.28 -15.17 9.05
CA ASN A 357 10.07 -15.25 9.85
C ASN A 357 8.84 -15.09 8.95
N ILE A 358 8.28 -16.22 8.50
CA ILE A 358 7.26 -16.24 7.45
C ILE A 358 5.93 -15.59 7.87
N GLY A 359 5.61 -15.63 9.16
CA GLY A 359 4.36 -15.09 9.72
C GLY A 359 4.50 -13.68 10.27
N LEU A 360 5.72 -13.13 10.33
CA LEU A 360 5.99 -11.84 10.99
C LEU A 360 5.50 -10.69 10.09
N GLU A 361 4.53 -9.93 10.57
CA GLU A 361 3.88 -8.83 9.84
C GLU A 361 4.42 -7.45 10.23
N THR A 362 4.94 -7.33 11.46
CA THR A 362 5.47 -6.08 12.04
C THR A 362 6.59 -6.37 13.06
N LEU A 363 7.44 -5.38 13.36
CA LEU A 363 8.43 -5.45 14.45
C LEU A 363 7.91 -4.80 15.76
N GLU A 364 6.62 -4.44 15.80
CA GLU A 364 5.99 -3.86 16.98
C GLU A 364 6.21 -4.75 18.21
N GLY A 365 6.51 -4.11 19.33
CA GLY A 365 7.01 -4.77 20.54
C GLY A 365 8.51 -4.60 20.74
N LEU A 366 9.27 -4.15 19.75
CA LEU A 366 10.59 -3.55 19.99
C LEU A 366 10.44 -2.08 20.43
N SER A 367 11.33 -1.64 21.32
CA SER A 367 11.41 -0.24 21.78
C SER A 367 12.86 0.14 22.06
N LEU A 368 13.74 -0.25 21.13
CA LEU A 368 15.18 -0.07 21.26
C LEU A 368 15.52 1.42 21.24
N SER A 369 16.15 1.92 22.31
CA SER A 369 16.69 3.28 22.31
C SER A 369 18.17 3.23 21.97
N ASP A 370 18.54 3.76 20.80
CA ASP A 370 19.94 3.75 20.37
C ASP A 370 20.54 5.15 20.20
N ASN A 371 21.66 5.36 20.90
CA ASN A 371 22.55 6.50 20.71
C ASN A 371 23.85 6.10 19.96
N GLN A 372 24.05 4.81 19.74
CA GLN A 372 25.10 4.22 18.91
C GLN A 372 24.52 3.89 17.52
N SER A 373 25.35 3.35 16.64
CA SER A 373 24.93 2.96 15.28
C SER A 373 24.52 1.49 15.27
N LEU A 374 23.21 1.21 15.38
CA LEU A 374 22.66 -0.15 15.30
C LEU A 374 22.94 -0.79 13.94
N ASN A 375 23.50 -2.01 13.93
CA ASN A 375 23.56 -2.83 12.73
C ASN A 375 22.25 -3.60 12.56
N LEU A 376 21.61 -3.47 11.40
CA LEU A 376 20.27 -3.99 11.15
C LEU A 376 20.29 -4.99 9.99
N THR A 377 19.69 -6.15 10.19
CA THR A 377 19.45 -7.13 9.13
C THR A 377 17.99 -7.56 9.18
N ILE A 378 17.23 -7.25 8.13
CA ILE A 378 15.83 -7.65 7.94
C ILE A 378 15.74 -8.43 6.63
N ALA A 379 15.70 -9.76 6.70
CA ALA A 379 15.86 -10.61 5.53
C ALA A 379 14.80 -11.72 5.45
N ASP A 380 14.28 -12.03 4.27
CA ASP A 380 13.42 -13.21 4.06
C ASP A 380 12.16 -13.23 4.98
N ASN A 381 11.55 -12.07 5.27
CA ASN A 381 10.29 -11.99 6.03
C ASN A 381 9.13 -11.64 5.08
N PRO A 382 8.55 -12.62 4.36
CA PRO A 382 7.60 -12.38 3.27
C PRO A 382 6.27 -11.73 3.68
N SER A 383 5.94 -11.73 4.98
CA SER A 383 4.72 -11.10 5.51
C SER A 383 4.94 -9.69 6.07
N LEU A 384 6.20 -9.25 6.22
CA LEU A 384 6.54 -8.00 6.88
C LEU A 384 6.12 -6.80 6.02
N LEU A 385 5.33 -5.90 6.59
CA LEU A 385 4.74 -4.76 5.86
C LEU A 385 5.52 -3.45 6.03
N ASN A 386 6.11 -3.27 7.22
CA ASN A 386 6.81 -2.06 7.65
C ASN A 386 7.82 -2.40 8.77
N LEU A 387 8.49 -1.39 9.32
CA LEU A 387 9.50 -1.51 10.37
C LEU A 387 9.05 -0.83 11.69
N TYR A 388 7.74 -0.70 11.93
CA TYR A 388 7.24 -0.21 13.23
C TYR A 388 7.81 -1.09 14.36
N GLY A 389 8.19 -0.48 15.48
CA GLY A 389 9.04 -1.04 16.54
C GLY A 389 10.47 -0.49 16.56
N LEU A 390 10.92 0.23 15.52
CA LEU A 390 12.25 0.85 15.43
C LEU A 390 12.23 2.39 15.53
N GLU A 391 11.12 2.98 16.01
CA GLU A 391 10.83 4.42 15.93
C GLU A 391 11.82 5.29 16.70
N GLU A 392 12.49 4.74 17.70
CA GLU A 392 13.41 5.47 18.58
C GLU A 392 14.87 5.48 18.06
N ILE A 393 15.15 4.77 16.95
CA ILE A 393 16.50 4.66 16.39
C ILE A 393 16.89 5.93 15.64
N LYS A 394 18.05 6.49 16.01
CA LYS A 394 18.58 7.74 15.42
C LYS A 394 19.75 7.52 14.45
N LYS A 395 20.49 6.44 14.62
CA LYS A 395 21.67 6.13 13.82
C LYS A 395 21.70 4.65 13.47
N LEU A 396 22.06 4.36 12.24
CA LEU A 396 22.23 3.00 11.75
C LEU A 396 23.66 2.82 11.23
N GLY A 397 24.24 1.66 11.55
CA GLY A 397 25.52 1.22 11.03
C GLY A 397 25.35 0.56 9.66
N SER A 398 25.62 -0.75 9.59
CA SER A 398 25.31 -1.56 8.41
C SER A 398 23.85 -2.00 8.42
N VAL A 399 23.12 -1.68 7.36
CA VAL A 399 21.70 -2.01 7.18
C VAL A 399 21.56 -2.90 5.95
N PHE A 400 20.97 -4.07 6.15
CA PHE A 400 20.63 -5.01 5.07
C PHE A 400 19.13 -5.29 5.14
N ILE A 401 18.39 -4.89 4.11
CA ILE A 401 16.95 -5.14 4.01
C ILE A 401 16.66 -5.83 2.69
N ASN A 402 16.46 -7.15 2.72
CA ASN A 402 16.41 -7.94 1.49
C ASN A 402 15.33 -9.03 1.50
N HIS A 403 14.74 -9.33 0.34
CA HIS A 403 13.80 -10.44 0.19
C HIS A 403 12.56 -10.36 1.11
N ASN A 404 12.05 -9.15 1.38
CA ASN A 404 10.83 -8.92 2.14
C ASN A 404 9.69 -8.53 1.18
N ALA A 405 9.09 -9.52 0.53
CA ALA A 405 8.20 -9.35 -0.63
C ALA A 405 6.98 -8.42 -0.40
N LYS A 406 6.55 -8.19 0.85
CA LYS A 406 5.44 -7.29 1.19
C LYS A 406 5.86 -5.98 1.85
N LEU A 407 7.16 -5.73 2.02
CA LEU A 407 7.65 -4.49 2.62
C LEU A 407 7.40 -3.33 1.64
N ILE A 408 6.55 -2.39 2.01
CA ILE A 408 6.12 -1.30 1.09
C ILE A 408 7.00 -0.06 1.24
N ASN A 409 7.50 0.18 2.45
CA ASN A 409 8.29 1.33 2.84
C ASN A 409 9.13 1.03 4.10
N PHE A 410 9.80 2.07 4.62
CA PHE A 410 10.65 2.01 5.82
C PHE A 410 10.03 2.71 7.03
N LYS A 411 8.69 2.82 7.10
CA LYS A 411 8.01 3.38 8.28
C LYS A 411 8.45 2.66 9.54
N GLY A 412 8.69 3.45 10.59
CA GLY A 412 9.38 2.99 11.80
C GLY A 412 10.84 3.45 11.86
N LEU A 413 11.48 3.83 10.74
CA LEU A 413 12.81 4.46 10.75
C LEU A 413 12.76 6.00 10.77
N ASP A 414 11.59 6.57 11.09
CA ASP A 414 11.29 8.00 10.94
C ASP A 414 12.23 8.93 11.71
N GLN A 415 12.89 8.47 12.77
CA GLN A 415 13.83 9.27 13.56
C GLN A 415 15.30 9.12 13.15
N VAL A 416 15.60 8.27 12.17
CA VAL A 416 16.98 8.03 11.70
C VAL A 416 17.54 9.29 11.03
N GLN A 417 18.73 9.69 11.43
CA GLN A 417 19.43 10.89 10.94
C GLN A 417 20.71 10.55 10.16
N GLU A 418 21.34 9.42 10.48
CA GLU A 418 22.63 9.00 9.93
C GLU A 418 22.63 7.50 9.68
N ILE A 419 23.11 7.10 8.51
CA ILE A 419 23.25 5.71 8.07
C ILE A 419 24.66 5.52 7.50
N ASP A 420 25.44 4.57 8.04
CA ASP A 420 26.79 4.33 7.53
C ASP A 420 26.76 3.58 6.19
N TYR A 421 26.03 2.47 6.12
CA TYR A 421 25.88 1.63 4.94
C TYR A 421 24.47 1.07 4.89
N MET A 422 23.79 1.19 3.74
CA MET A 422 22.48 0.58 3.52
C MET A 422 22.44 -0.14 2.19
N GLU A 423 22.03 -1.40 2.24
CA GLU A 423 21.76 -2.25 1.10
C GLU A 423 20.31 -2.70 1.14
N VAL A 424 19.60 -2.46 0.03
CA VAL A 424 18.19 -2.81 -0.14
C VAL A 424 18.03 -3.56 -1.44
N THR A 425 17.62 -4.83 -1.36
CA THR A 425 17.56 -5.70 -2.54
C THR A 425 16.31 -6.58 -2.54
N ASP A 426 15.71 -6.76 -3.71
CA ASP A 426 14.66 -7.77 -3.93
C ASP A 426 13.47 -7.63 -2.94
N ASN A 427 12.96 -6.41 -2.73
CA ASN A 427 11.74 -6.12 -1.96
C ASN A 427 10.61 -5.70 -2.91
N ASP A 428 9.97 -6.66 -3.57
CA ASP A 428 9.09 -6.45 -4.74
C ASP A 428 7.92 -5.47 -4.54
N ALA A 429 7.38 -5.33 -3.32
CA ALA A 429 6.28 -4.40 -3.05
C ALA A 429 6.76 -2.97 -2.69
N GLN A 430 8.06 -2.73 -2.59
CA GLN A 430 8.60 -1.46 -2.15
C GLN A 430 8.54 -0.42 -3.27
N ILE A 431 7.80 0.66 -3.02
CA ILE A 431 7.56 1.73 -4.00
C ILE A 431 8.06 3.11 -3.53
N SER A 432 8.55 3.21 -2.29
CA SER A 432 8.94 4.47 -1.67
C SER A 432 10.08 4.29 -0.67
N PHE A 433 10.68 5.40 -0.24
CA PHE A 433 11.58 5.44 0.91
C PHE A 433 10.93 6.08 2.14
N GLU A 434 9.59 6.14 2.17
CA GLU A 434 8.82 6.69 3.28
C GLU A 434 9.31 6.06 4.59
N GLY A 435 9.57 6.89 5.61
CA GLY A 435 10.26 6.50 6.84
C GLY A 435 11.72 6.96 6.92
N LEU A 436 12.38 7.31 5.80
CA LEU A 436 13.76 7.87 5.81
C LEU A 436 13.81 9.40 5.73
N TYR A 437 12.68 10.06 6.01
CA TYR A 437 12.50 11.49 5.82
C TYR A 437 13.51 12.35 6.58
N ASN A 438 13.93 11.95 7.78
CA ASN A 438 14.84 12.73 8.63
C ASN A 438 16.32 12.41 8.42
N VAL A 439 16.65 11.49 7.51
CA VAL A 439 18.02 11.12 7.20
C VAL A 439 18.72 12.30 6.54
N ARG A 440 19.89 12.66 7.07
CA ARG A 440 20.74 13.74 6.54
C ARG A 440 21.98 13.19 5.85
N HIS A 441 22.56 12.11 6.38
CA HIS A 441 23.81 11.56 5.87
C HIS A 441 23.69 10.06 5.67
N ILE A 442 24.06 9.61 4.47
CA ILE A 442 24.22 8.20 4.14
C ILE A 442 25.66 7.99 3.65
N GLY A 443 26.42 7.11 4.29
CA GLY A 443 27.78 6.81 3.85
C GLY A 443 27.79 6.07 2.51
N SER A 444 27.05 4.97 2.40
CA SER A 444 26.84 4.24 1.17
C SER A 444 25.41 3.73 1.06
N LEU A 445 24.80 3.89 -0.11
CA LEU A 445 23.48 3.40 -0.45
C LEU A 445 23.56 2.51 -1.69
N GLU A 446 23.20 1.25 -1.54
CA GLU A 446 23.07 0.27 -2.61
C GLU A 446 21.62 -0.19 -2.70
N ILE A 447 21.00 0.01 -3.86
CA ILE A 447 19.63 -0.41 -4.12
C ILE A 447 19.60 -1.25 -5.39
N LYS A 448 18.93 -2.39 -5.32
CA LYS A 448 18.81 -3.32 -6.44
C LYS A 448 17.40 -3.86 -6.60
N GLY A 449 16.84 -3.72 -7.81
CA GLY A 449 15.58 -4.38 -8.17
C GLY A 449 14.37 -3.88 -7.40
N ILE A 450 14.25 -2.56 -7.21
CA ILE A 450 13.12 -1.93 -6.51
C ILE A 450 12.44 -0.91 -7.43
N ASP A 451 11.11 -0.83 -7.35
CA ASP A 451 10.24 -0.02 -8.22
C ASP A 451 9.97 1.38 -7.65
N ILE A 452 11.01 2.04 -7.12
CA ILE A 452 10.89 3.44 -6.71
C ILE A 452 10.72 4.35 -7.93
N VAL A 453 9.85 5.35 -7.82
CA VAL A 453 9.57 6.28 -8.92
C VAL A 453 10.38 7.59 -8.80
N ASN A 454 10.69 8.03 -7.58
CA ASN A 454 11.42 9.27 -7.32
C ASN A 454 12.11 9.27 -5.93
N PHE A 455 12.81 10.37 -5.62
CA PHE A 455 13.58 10.58 -4.39
C PHE A 455 12.95 11.62 -3.45
N GLU A 456 11.63 11.88 -3.51
CA GLU A 456 10.95 12.91 -2.69
C GLU A 456 11.10 12.65 -1.18
N ASP A 457 11.14 11.38 -0.78
CA ASP A 457 11.38 10.97 0.61
C ASP A 457 12.81 11.30 1.09
N PHE A 458 13.75 11.58 0.17
CA PHE A 458 15.13 11.99 0.46
C PHE A 458 15.34 13.52 0.40
N ARG A 459 14.28 14.32 0.49
CA ARG A 459 14.38 15.80 0.43
C ARG A 459 15.19 16.46 1.54
N ASN A 460 15.56 15.73 2.60
CA ASN A 460 16.43 16.23 3.67
C ASN A 460 17.81 15.59 3.67
N VAL A 461 18.05 14.61 2.78
CA VAL A 461 19.37 13.99 2.65
C VAL A 461 20.32 15.06 2.12
N GLU A 462 21.31 15.41 2.92
CA GLU A 462 22.33 16.42 2.60
C GLU A 462 23.45 15.76 1.78
N THR A 463 23.87 14.55 2.17
CA THR A 463 24.96 13.83 1.50
C THR A 463 24.72 12.33 1.40
N ILE A 464 25.03 11.76 0.24
CA ILE A 464 25.25 10.33 0.04
C ILE A 464 26.72 10.16 -0.35
N GLY A 465 27.50 9.37 0.37
CA GLY A 465 28.90 9.12 -0.01
C GLY A 465 28.97 8.35 -1.32
N SER A 466 28.58 7.08 -1.30
CA SER A 466 28.49 6.25 -2.50
C SER A 466 27.04 5.89 -2.80
N LEU A 467 26.61 6.10 -4.05
CA LEU A 467 25.28 5.73 -4.54
C LEU A 467 25.42 4.68 -5.64
N ARG A 468 24.83 3.51 -5.41
CA ARG A 468 24.71 2.43 -6.38
C ARG A 468 23.25 2.07 -6.58
N LEU A 469 22.78 2.19 -7.81
CA LEU A 469 21.43 1.80 -8.23
C LEU A 469 21.56 0.80 -9.36
N THR A 470 20.98 -0.39 -9.22
CA THR A 470 21.11 -1.47 -10.20
C THR A 470 19.76 -2.15 -10.45
N TYR A 471 19.44 -2.45 -11.71
CA TYR A 471 18.16 -3.06 -12.08
C TYR A 471 16.95 -2.24 -11.58
N MET A 472 17.03 -0.91 -11.65
CA MET A 472 15.89 -0.05 -11.31
C MET A 472 14.92 0.00 -12.48
N TYR A 473 13.68 -0.45 -12.27
CA TYR A 473 12.69 -0.57 -13.35
C TYR A 473 11.86 0.69 -13.54
N ASP A 474 11.50 1.43 -12.49
CA ASP A 474 10.57 2.58 -12.62
C ASP A 474 11.22 3.97 -12.45
N LEU A 475 12.48 4.01 -12.02
CA LEU A 475 13.19 5.27 -11.76
C LEU A 475 13.46 6.04 -13.07
N MET A 476 12.87 7.24 -13.21
CA MET A 476 13.03 8.07 -14.41
C MET A 476 14.08 9.19 -14.28
N ASP A 477 14.20 9.78 -13.08
CA ASP A 477 15.17 10.82 -12.73
C ASP A 477 15.37 10.92 -11.20
N PHE A 478 16.15 11.89 -10.73
CA PHE A 478 16.45 12.12 -9.31
C PHE A 478 15.62 13.26 -8.70
N THR A 479 14.45 13.58 -9.26
CA THR A 479 13.56 14.61 -8.70
C THR A 479 13.21 14.27 -7.24
N GLY A 480 13.23 15.28 -6.38
CA GLY A 480 13.05 15.15 -4.93
C GLY A 480 14.36 15.07 -4.15
N PHE A 481 15.46 14.63 -4.78
CA PHE A 481 16.78 14.64 -4.13
C PHE A 481 17.36 16.07 -4.10
N THR A 482 17.71 16.56 -2.90
CA THR A 482 18.27 17.91 -2.72
C THR A 482 19.75 17.91 -2.35
N GLY A 483 20.26 16.78 -1.88
CA GLY A 483 21.63 16.59 -1.42
C GLY A 483 22.63 16.43 -2.55
N ALA A 484 23.82 15.92 -2.21
CA ALA A 484 24.86 15.59 -3.18
C ALA A 484 25.45 14.20 -2.95
N VAL A 485 25.84 13.54 -4.06
CA VAL A 485 26.65 12.33 -4.05
C VAL A 485 28.13 12.73 -4.02
N THR A 486 28.88 12.31 -2.99
CA THR A 486 30.20 12.91 -2.69
C THR A 486 31.40 12.04 -2.98
N SER A 487 31.23 10.72 -3.18
CA SER A 487 32.33 9.78 -3.41
C SER A 487 32.16 8.95 -4.67
N SER A 488 31.04 8.26 -4.86
CA SER A 488 30.91 7.29 -5.95
C SER A 488 29.50 7.29 -6.52
N LEU A 489 29.37 7.20 -7.84
CA LEU A 489 28.10 7.05 -8.52
C LEU A 489 28.17 5.86 -9.48
N ASP A 490 27.27 4.89 -9.29
CA ASP A 490 27.16 3.67 -10.08
C ASP A 490 25.69 3.46 -10.45
N LEU A 491 25.34 3.68 -11.71
CA LEU A 491 23.96 3.69 -12.20
C LEU A 491 23.77 2.67 -13.31
N ASP A 492 22.84 1.75 -13.08
CA ASP A 492 22.33 0.75 -14.01
C ASP A 492 20.80 0.66 -13.90
N SER A 493 20.11 1.41 -14.76
CA SER A 493 18.65 1.49 -14.80
C SER A 493 18.14 1.59 -16.24
N ASN A 494 17.13 0.77 -16.57
CA ASN A 494 16.57 0.73 -17.92
C ASN A 494 15.70 1.95 -18.26
N ASN A 495 15.06 2.57 -17.25
CA ASN A 495 14.08 3.64 -17.46
C ASN A 495 14.60 5.03 -17.04
N LEU A 496 15.83 5.14 -16.53
CA LEU A 496 16.45 6.43 -16.22
C LEU A 496 16.63 7.25 -17.50
N THR A 497 15.89 8.36 -17.63
CA THR A 497 15.89 9.21 -18.83
C THR A 497 16.80 10.42 -18.70
N SER A 498 17.02 10.91 -17.49
CA SER A 498 17.83 12.08 -17.18
C SER A 498 18.39 11.98 -15.76
N LEU A 499 19.48 12.71 -15.48
CA LEU A 499 20.03 12.84 -14.13
C LEU A 499 19.43 14.02 -13.35
N LYS A 500 18.39 14.69 -13.89
CA LYS A 500 17.71 15.82 -13.27
C LYS A 500 17.46 15.62 -11.77
N GLY A 501 17.88 16.60 -10.97
CA GLY A 501 17.78 16.58 -9.51
C GLY A 501 19.06 16.09 -8.83
N LEU A 502 19.89 15.30 -9.51
CA LEU A 502 21.16 14.84 -8.99
C LEU A 502 22.15 16.00 -8.82
N ARG A 503 22.95 15.94 -7.76
CA ARG A 503 24.14 16.76 -7.59
C ARG A 503 25.30 15.86 -7.23
N VAL A 504 26.46 16.14 -7.80
CA VAL A 504 27.70 15.42 -7.49
C VAL A 504 28.75 16.38 -6.95
N ALA A 505 29.66 15.87 -6.12
CA ALA A 505 30.85 16.59 -5.69
C ALA A 505 31.80 16.86 -6.88
N ASP A 506 32.72 17.80 -6.70
CA ASP A 506 33.71 18.12 -7.73
C ASP A 506 34.87 17.12 -7.81
N GLU A 507 34.99 16.24 -6.82
CA GLU A 507 35.92 15.11 -6.81
C GLU A 507 35.20 13.81 -6.42
N MET A 508 35.36 12.77 -7.23
CA MET A 508 34.77 11.45 -7.00
C MET A 508 35.83 10.34 -7.11
N GLN A 509 35.58 9.21 -6.49
CA GLN A 509 36.34 7.97 -6.66
C GLN A 509 35.94 7.28 -7.96
N PHE A 510 34.64 7.07 -8.17
CA PHE A 510 34.10 6.29 -9.28
C PHE A 510 32.89 7.00 -9.91
N LEU A 511 32.83 6.98 -11.23
CA LEU A 511 31.64 7.29 -12.02
C LEU A 511 31.43 6.15 -13.02
N THR A 512 30.35 5.39 -12.83
CA THR A 512 29.93 4.31 -13.72
C THR A 512 28.49 4.57 -14.14
N LEU A 513 28.27 4.76 -15.45
CA LEU A 513 26.96 4.79 -16.08
C LEU A 513 26.90 3.58 -17.01
N TYR A 514 26.26 2.51 -16.57
CA TYR A 514 26.22 1.23 -17.27
C TYR A 514 24.78 0.90 -17.66
N GLY A 515 24.53 0.57 -18.92
CA GLY A 515 23.23 0.01 -19.33
C GLY A 515 22.02 0.94 -19.20
N ASN A 516 22.21 2.26 -19.04
CA ASN A 516 21.10 3.20 -18.94
C ASN A 516 20.55 3.53 -20.33
N THR A 517 19.86 2.56 -20.93
CA THR A 517 19.43 2.62 -22.34
C THR A 517 18.46 3.76 -22.65
N SER A 518 17.74 4.28 -21.66
CA SER A 518 16.82 5.42 -21.82
C SER A 518 17.47 6.79 -21.57
N LEU A 519 18.71 6.84 -21.06
CA LEU A 519 19.36 8.07 -20.61
C LEU A 519 19.72 8.97 -21.80
N ARG A 520 19.28 10.24 -21.75
CA ARG A 520 19.45 11.20 -22.85
C ARG A 520 20.42 12.33 -22.55
N ASP A 521 20.74 12.57 -21.29
CA ASP A 521 21.66 13.63 -20.89
C ASP A 521 22.28 13.35 -19.53
N ILE A 522 23.44 13.95 -19.28
CA ILE A 522 24.21 13.82 -18.04
C ILE A 522 24.63 15.20 -17.50
N LYS A 523 23.85 16.25 -17.77
CA LYS A 523 24.22 17.65 -17.49
C LYS A 523 24.37 17.95 -16.01
N GLU A 524 23.76 17.16 -15.15
CA GLU A 524 23.88 17.28 -13.70
C GLU A 524 25.29 16.91 -13.18
N LEU A 525 26.14 16.32 -14.03
CA LEU A 525 27.54 16.02 -13.71
C LEU A 525 28.49 17.22 -13.86
N THR A 526 28.00 18.38 -14.28
CA THR A 526 28.83 19.58 -14.60
C THR A 526 29.74 20.08 -13.48
N ASN A 527 29.46 19.75 -12.23
CA ASN A 527 30.34 20.09 -11.10
C ASN A 527 31.62 19.25 -11.05
N LEU A 528 31.63 18.08 -11.70
CA LEU A 528 32.70 17.10 -11.59
C LEU A 528 33.99 17.60 -12.26
N LYS A 529 35.08 17.66 -11.50
CA LYS A 529 36.41 18.09 -11.96
C LYS A 529 37.44 16.98 -11.90
N LYS A 530 37.27 16.00 -11.01
CA LYS A 530 38.25 14.94 -10.81
C LYS A 530 37.63 13.58 -10.49
N ILE A 531 38.19 12.54 -11.10
CA ILE A 531 37.87 11.14 -10.82
C ILE A 531 39.15 10.40 -10.42
N LYS A 532 39.16 9.71 -9.28
CA LYS A 532 40.38 9.06 -8.78
C LYS A 532 40.60 7.63 -9.25
N ARG A 533 39.56 6.92 -9.72
CA ARG A 533 39.69 5.47 -9.93
C ARG A 533 39.04 4.88 -11.16
N ARG A 534 37.85 5.32 -11.57
CA ARG A 534 37.18 4.79 -12.77
C ARG A 534 36.18 5.78 -13.35
N LEU A 535 36.22 5.95 -14.66
CA LEU A 535 35.17 6.58 -15.45
C LEU A 535 34.69 5.59 -16.52
N ASN A 536 33.49 5.05 -16.35
CA ASN A 536 32.87 4.14 -17.31
C ASN A 536 31.53 4.72 -17.77
N ILE A 537 31.36 4.86 -19.09
CA ILE A 537 30.08 5.23 -19.72
C ILE A 537 29.82 4.19 -20.79
N ILE A 538 29.07 3.16 -20.43
CA ILE A 538 28.94 1.96 -21.24
C ILE A 538 27.46 1.59 -21.43
N GLY A 539 27.03 1.32 -22.66
CA GLY A 539 25.67 0.79 -22.88
C GLY A 539 24.54 1.82 -22.70
N ASN A 540 24.82 3.12 -22.75
CA ASN A 540 23.80 4.18 -22.66
C ASN A 540 23.35 4.54 -24.08
N THR A 541 22.59 3.64 -24.72
CA THR A 541 22.35 3.62 -26.16
C THR A 541 21.68 4.89 -26.71
N ASN A 542 20.89 5.61 -25.91
CA ASN A 542 20.23 6.85 -26.30
C ASN A 542 20.96 8.15 -25.90
N LEU A 543 22.16 8.06 -25.30
CA LEU A 543 22.94 9.22 -24.87
C LEU A 543 23.66 9.85 -26.09
N PRO A 544 23.32 11.09 -26.51
CA PRO A 544 23.90 11.65 -27.73
C PRO A 544 25.21 12.43 -27.51
N THR A 545 25.46 12.87 -26.28
CA THR A 545 26.57 13.77 -25.93
C THR A 545 27.10 13.49 -24.53
N LEU A 546 28.36 13.86 -24.28
CA LEU A 546 28.99 13.90 -22.96
C LEU A 546 28.88 15.29 -22.28
N GLU A 547 28.04 16.20 -22.78
CA GLU A 547 27.71 17.46 -22.11
C GLU A 547 27.26 17.19 -20.65
N GLY A 548 27.95 17.78 -19.69
CA GLY A 548 27.97 17.34 -18.29
C GLY A 548 29.38 17.10 -17.77
N LEU A 549 30.33 16.73 -18.63
CA LEU A 549 31.73 16.46 -18.25
C LEU A 549 32.72 17.56 -18.63
N GLU A 550 32.25 18.72 -19.09
CA GLU A 550 33.10 19.81 -19.60
C GLU A 550 34.09 20.39 -18.58
N ASN A 551 33.82 20.19 -17.28
CA ASN A 551 34.67 20.67 -16.20
C ASN A 551 35.67 19.63 -15.71
N LEU A 552 35.65 18.41 -16.25
CA LEU A 552 36.56 17.33 -15.87
C LEU A 552 38.01 17.68 -16.30
N ILE A 553 38.91 17.73 -15.32
CA ILE A 553 40.32 18.11 -15.49
C ILE A 553 41.23 16.90 -15.28
N SER A 554 40.88 15.97 -14.40
CA SER A 554 41.78 14.84 -14.14
C SER A 554 41.06 13.54 -13.84
N VAL A 555 41.55 12.47 -14.45
CA VAL A 555 41.32 11.09 -14.06
C VAL A 555 42.67 10.47 -13.70
N ASP A 556 42.82 9.89 -12.51
CA ASP A 556 44.14 9.41 -12.03
C ASP A 556 44.74 8.36 -13.00
N LEU A 557 46.07 8.39 -13.17
CA LEU A 557 46.78 7.59 -14.19
C LEU A 557 46.72 6.06 -13.97
N SER A 558 46.35 5.60 -12.78
CA SER A 558 46.13 4.18 -12.48
C SER A 558 44.69 3.72 -12.73
N SER A 559 43.82 4.62 -13.21
CA SER A 559 42.41 4.38 -13.56
C SER A 559 42.27 3.83 -14.97
N ASN A 560 41.06 3.43 -15.33
CA ASN A 560 40.61 3.26 -16.70
C ASN A 560 39.56 4.33 -17.04
N ILE A 561 39.56 4.79 -18.30
CA ILE A 561 38.42 5.51 -18.89
C ILE A 561 37.90 4.63 -20.03
N GLU A 562 36.63 4.25 -19.95
CA GLU A 562 35.98 3.42 -20.95
C GLU A 562 34.65 4.05 -21.36
N ILE A 563 34.55 4.36 -22.66
CA ILE A 563 33.33 4.91 -23.27
C ILE A 563 32.97 3.98 -24.43
N ALA A 564 32.02 3.08 -24.22
CA ALA A 564 31.75 2.01 -25.17
C ALA A 564 30.28 1.62 -25.30
N ASN A 565 29.87 1.12 -26.46
CA ASN A 565 28.52 0.61 -26.70
C ASN A 565 27.43 1.69 -26.43
N ASN A 566 27.68 2.95 -26.77
CA ASN A 566 26.69 4.04 -26.71
C ASN A 566 26.28 4.42 -28.14
N ASP A 567 25.27 3.71 -28.67
CA ASP A 567 24.88 3.73 -30.10
C ASP A 567 24.62 5.14 -30.67
N TRP A 568 24.13 6.08 -29.87
CA TRP A 568 23.80 7.44 -30.32
C TRP A 568 24.84 8.50 -29.94
N LEU A 569 25.90 8.12 -29.22
CA LEU A 569 26.90 9.04 -28.72
C LEU A 569 27.79 9.54 -29.86
N THR A 570 27.65 10.83 -30.19
CA THR A 570 28.33 11.46 -31.33
C THR A 570 29.08 12.75 -30.98
N ASP A 571 28.86 13.30 -29.78
CA ASP A 571 29.47 14.55 -29.33
C ASP A 571 30.33 14.35 -28.07
N TYR A 572 31.65 14.44 -28.25
CA TYR A 572 32.69 14.25 -27.23
C TYR A 572 33.34 15.57 -26.79
N CYS A 573 32.86 16.72 -27.26
CA CYS A 573 33.55 18.01 -27.02
C CYS A 573 33.65 18.37 -25.53
N ALA A 574 32.80 17.81 -24.67
CA ALA A 574 32.92 17.96 -23.22
C ALA A 574 34.26 17.41 -22.68
N LEU A 575 34.89 16.44 -23.35
CA LEU A 575 36.17 15.89 -22.92
C LEU A 575 37.38 16.72 -23.36
N SER A 576 37.22 17.75 -24.19
CA SER A 576 38.35 18.51 -24.73
C SER A 576 39.23 19.12 -23.63
N LYS A 577 38.66 19.55 -22.51
CA LYS A 577 39.44 20.06 -21.37
C LYS A 577 40.32 18.99 -20.73
N LEU A 578 39.76 17.80 -20.49
CA LEU A 578 40.51 16.65 -19.95
C LEU A 578 41.66 16.26 -20.88
N VAL A 579 41.41 16.20 -22.19
CA VAL A 579 42.39 15.72 -23.18
C VAL A 579 43.46 16.77 -23.53
N ASN A 580 43.13 18.07 -23.50
CA ASN A 580 44.07 19.15 -23.86
C ASN A 580 44.89 19.66 -22.67
N GLU A 581 44.26 19.77 -21.50
CA GLU A 581 44.82 20.49 -20.34
C GLU A 581 44.98 19.59 -19.11
N GLY A 582 44.36 18.41 -19.12
CA GLY A 582 44.19 17.54 -17.98
C GLY A 582 45.21 16.42 -17.83
N THR A 583 44.94 15.56 -16.85
CA THR A 583 45.65 14.29 -16.63
C THR A 583 44.67 13.15 -16.83
N HIS A 584 44.97 12.19 -17.69
CA HIS A 584 44.10 11.02 -17.89
C HIS A 584 44.94 9.77 -18.19
N PRO A 585 44.47 8.56 -17.82
CA PRO A 585 45.03 7.31 -18.32
C PRO A 585 44.72 7.15 -19.82
N GLU A 586 45.02 5.98 -20.38
CA GLU A 586 44.51 5.63 -21.71
C GLU A 586 42.97 5.70 -21.72
N ILE A 587 42.42 6.32 -22.77
CA ILE A 587 40.97 6.45 -22.99
C ILE A 587 40.58 5.45 -24.07
N THR A 588 39.74 4.50 -23.70
CA THR A 588 39.19 3.52 -24.63
C THR A 588 37.84 4.01 -25.15
N ILE A 589 37.74 4.25 -26.46
CA ILE A 589 36.51 4.64 -27.15
C ILE A 589 36.24 3.63 -28.27
N ASN A 590 35.13 2.89 -28.19
CA ASN A 590 34.77 1.88 -29.19
C ASN A 590 33.26 1.59 -29.20
N ASN A 591 32.74 1.14 -30.35
CA ASN A 591 31.34 0.76 -30.51
C ASN A 591 30.34 1.85 -30.09
N ASN A 592 30.67 3.13 -30.29
CA ASN A 592 29.73 4.23 -30.10
C ASN A 592 29.22 4.73 -31.46
N GLY A 593 28.21 5.60 -31.44
CA GLY A 593 27.72 6.27 -32.65
C GLY A 593 28.83 6.99 -33.43
N TYR A 594 29.81 7.58 -32.75
CA TYR A 594 31.04 8.09 -33.36
C TYR A 594 32.23 7.71 -32.47
N ASN A 595 33.34 7.25 -33.05
CA ASN A 595 34.50 6.80 -32.29
C ASN A 595 35.74 7.65 -32.60
N PRO A 596 35.82 8.91 -32.09
CA PRO A 596 36.92 9.80 -32.39
C PRO A 596 38.24 9.31 -31.79
N THR A 597 39.34 9.60 -32.47
CA THR A 597 40.68 9.53 -31.88
C THR A 597 40.88 10.68 -30.88
N LEU A 598 41.85 10.53 -29.97
CA LEU A 598 42.21 11.62 -29.05
C LEU A 598 42.62 12.89 -29.80
N GLU A 599 43.33 12.78 -30.92
CA GLU A 599 43.72 13.93 -31.76
C GLU A 599 42.48 14.67 -32.32
N GLN A 600 41.41 13.94 -32.67
CA GLN A 600 40.15 14.55 -33.11
C GLN A 600 39.45 15.30 -31.98
N ILE A 601 39.48 14.76 -30.75
CA ILE A 601 38.93 15.43 -29.55
C ILE A 601 39.72 16.71 -29.20
N GLN A 602 41.04 16.72 -29.43
CA GLN A 602 41.92 17.88 -29.20
C GLN A 602 41.68 19.01 -30.22
N GLY A 603 41.31 18.66 -31.44
CA GLY A 603 41.01 19.60 -32.53
C GLY A 603 39.52 19.92 -32.67
N GLU A 604 39.08 20.22 -33.89
CA GLU A 604 37.67 20.51 -34.21
C GLU A 604 36.85 19.23 -34.52
N GLY A 605 37.44 18.04 -34.34
CA GLY A 605 36.86 16.74 -34.67
C GLY A 605 36.11 16.06 -33.52
N CYS A 606 35.75 16.79 -32.47
CA CYS A 606 35.08 16.22 -31.28
C CYS A 606 33.60 15.86 -31.52
N LYS A 607 33.05 16.13 -32.71
CA LYS A 607 31.70 15.71 -33.14
C LYS A 607 31.77 14.94 -34.45
N GLY A 608 30.92 13.93 -34.60
CA GLY A 608 30.79 13.14 -35.81
C GLY A 608 29.35 12.80 -36.17
N GLU A 609 29.19 12.03 -37.25
CA GLU A 609 27.91 11.41 -37.62
C GLU A 609 27.87 9.97 -37.11
N ILE A 610 26.68 9.37 -37.06
CA ILE A 610 26.52 7.97 -36.64
C ILE A 610 27.19 7.04 -37.67
N GLU A 611 28.17 6.26 -37.22
CA GLU A 611 28.85 5.19 -37.94
C GLU A 611 28.07 3.88 -37.72
N TRP A 612 27.36 3.41 -38.75
CA TRP A 612 26.60 2.15 -38.74
C TRP A 612 27.45 0.91 -38.99
#